data_AF-A0AA42T7M1-F1
#
_entry.id   AF-A0AA42T7M1-F1
#
_cell.length_a   1.000
_cell.length_b   1.000
_cell.length_c   1.000
_cell.angle_alpha   90.00
_cell.angle_beta   90.00
_cell.angle_gamma   90.00
#
_symmetry.space_group_name_H-M   'P 1'
#
loop_
_entity.id
_entity.type
_entity.pdbx_description
1 polymer ?
#
loop_
_entity_poly.entity_id
_entity_poly.type
_entity_poly.pdbx_seq_one_letter_code
_entity_poly.pdbx_strand_id
1 'polypeptide(L)'
;MNRLYIILGIVVLIMIGVVWKSNGDRKAREEAFAQQTEQHKQEMAQLEAENQARLAQEAKDKVQKEQSRIEYNAQTNVVTKEGMSPQKQNKYSNEEWLSICKSVSGTAKSIMSSRQKGASMSDMMSNIMSVDIAPELKEIIKPFVVAAYEEPRYSTSDYQLKAEIDFENKAYLTCIKARE
;
A
#
# COMPACT_ATOMS: atom_id res chain seq x y z
N MET A 1 -8.73 87.94 10.22
CA MET A 1 -7.64 87.08 10.76
C MET A 1 -8.14 85.93 11.63
N ASN A 2 -9.01 86.13 12.63
CA ASN A 2 -9.47 85.03 13.52
C ASN A 2 -10.09 83.80 12.84
N ARG A 3 -10.90 83.96 11.78
CA ARG A 3 -11.53 82.80 11.10
C ARG A 3 -10.54 81.85 10.44
N LEU A 4 -9.39 82.36 9.97
CA LEU A 4 -8.36 81.55 9.31
C LEU A 4 -7.60 80.68 10.33
N TYR A 5 -7.34 81.22 11.53
CA TYR A 5 -6.73 80.47 12.63
C TYR A 5 -7.64 79.38 13.19
N ILE A 6 -8.96 79.62 13.23
CA ILE A 6 -9.93 78.59 13.65
C ILE A 6 -9.93 77.40 12.68
N ILE A 7 -9.93 77.67 11.37
CA ILE A 7 -9.89 76.62 10.35
C ILE A 7 -8.57 75.83 10.42
N LEU A 8 -7.43 76.52 10.55
CA LEU A 8 -6.13 75.87 10.71
C LEU A 8 -6.05 75.00 11.97
N GLY A 9 -6.62 75.46 13.09
CA GLY A 9 -6.69 74.69 14.33
C GLY A 9 -7.46 73.38 14.17
N ILE A 10 -8.59 73.40 13.46
CA ILE A 10 -9.40 72.19 13.18
C ILE A 10 -8.61 71.19 12.32
N VAL A 11 -7.94 71.66 11.26
CA VAL A 11 -7.15 70.78 10.38
C VAL A 11 -6.01 70.11 11.15
N VAL A 12 -5.33 70.84 12.02
CA VAL A 12 -4.25 70.26 12.85
C VAL A 12 -4.79 69.19 13.81
N LEU A 13 -5.94 69.41 14.44
CA LEU A 13 -6.56 68.42 15.32
C LEU A 13 -6.98 67.15 14.57
N ILE A 14 -7.52 67.28 13.36
CA ILE A 14 -7.86 66.15 12.50
C ILE A 14 -6.59 65.33 12.17
N MET A 15 -5.50 66.00 11.79
CA MET A 15 -4.23 65.33 11.45
C MET A 15 -3.63 64.61 12.66
N ILE A 16 -3.69 65.20 13.86
CA ILE A 16 -3.23 64.55 15.10
C ILE A 16 -4.05 63.29 15.39
N GLY A 17 -5.38 63.35 15.24
CA GLY A 17 -6.27 62.20 15.44
C GLY A 17 -6.00 61.05 14.46
N VAL A 18 -5.74 61.35 13.18
CA VAL A 18 -5.41 60.34 12.15
C VAL A 18 -4.07 59.67 12.45
N VAL A 19 -3.04 60.43 12.85
CA VAL A 19 -1.72 59.89 13.20
C VAL A 19 -1.80 58.97 14.42
N TRP A 20 -2.55 59.35 15.45
CA TRP A 20 -2.77 58.52 16.64
C TRP A 20 -3.50 57.21 16.31
N LYS A 21 -4.56 57.28 15.50
CA LYS A 21 -5.30 56.09 15.04
C LYS A 21 -4.40 55.16 14.23
N SER A 22 -3.65 55.70 13.26
CA SER A 22 -2.76 54.92 12.41
C SER A 22 -1.63 54.24 13.18
N ASN A 23 -1.14 54.87 14.26
CA ASN A 23 -0.07 54.28 15.08
C ASN A 23 -0.60 53.15 15.98
N GLY A 24 -1.82 53.29 16.51
CA GLY A 24 -2.51 52.24 17.27
C GLY A 24 -2.83 51.00 16.43
N ASP A 25 -3.34 51.21 15.21
CA ASP A 25 -3.64 50.12 14.27
C ASP A 25 -2.37 49.34 13.86
N ARG A 26 -1.21 50.01 13.77
CA ARG A 26 0.06 49.36 13.43
C ARG A 26 0.55 48.44 14.55
N LYS A 27 0.49 48.91 15.80
CA LYS A 27 0.84 48.11 16.97
C LYS A 27 -0.06 46.88 17.15
N ALA A 28 -1.37 47.04 16.93
CA ALA A 28 -2.31 45.92 17.02
C ALA A 28 -2.02 44.82 15.97
N ARG A 29 -1.57 45.19 14.76
CA ARG A 29 -1.17 44.20 13.74
C ARG A 29 0.14 43.50 14.07
N GLU A 30 1.10 44.20 14.66
CA GLU A 30 2.37 43.62 15.11
C GLU A 30 2.13 42.58 16.22
N GLU A 31 1.27 42.88 17.19
CA GLU A 31 0.88 41.94 18.25
C GLU A 31 0.08 40.73 17.70
N ALA A 32 -0.85 40.96 16.77
CA ALA A 32 -1.60 39.89 16.13
C ALA A 32 -0.70 38.95 15.30
N PHE A 33 0.28 39.51 14.57
CA PHE A 33 1.24 38.71 13.81
C PHE A 33 2.18 37.91 14.72
N ALA A 34 2.63 38.51 15.82
CA ALA A 34 3.43 37.80 16.82
C ALA A 34 2.63 36.63 17.44
N GLN A 35 1.36 36.87 17.78
CA GLN A 35 0.46 35.82 18.29
C GLN A 35 0.24 34.71 17.27
N GLN A 36 0.01 35.06 16.00
CA GLN A 36 -0.16 34.09 14.91
C GLN A 36 1.11 33.26 14.70
N THR A 37 2.29 33.88 14.80
CA THR A 37 3.58 33.19 14.65
C THR A 37 3.82 32.20 15.79
N GLU A 38 3.50 32.59 17.03
CA GLU A 38 3.58 31.69 18.19
C GLU A 38 2.58 30.54 18.09
N GLN A 39 1.34 30.80 17.66
CA GLN A 39 0.34 29.76 17.42
C GLN A 39 0.80 28.77 16.36
N HIS A 40 1.27 29.26 15.22
CA HIS A 40 1.79 28.40 14.15
C HIS A 40 2.99 27.58 14.61
N LYS A 41 3.88 28.17 15.43
CA LYS A 41 5.02 27.45 16.02
C LYS A 41 4.57 26.33 16.96
N GLN A 42 3.54 26.58 17.77
CA GLN A 42 2.95 25.55 18.64
C GLN A 42 2.28 24.44 17.82
N GLU A 43 1.52 24.79 16.78
CA GLU A 43 0.87 23.84 15.87
C GLU A 43 1.90 22.93 15.19
N MET A 44 3.00 23.51 14.69
CA MET A 44 4.08 22.74 14.07
C MET A 44 4.77 21.80 15.08
N ALA A 45 5.00 22.25 16.31
CA ALA A 45 5.57 21.41 17.36
C ALA A 45 4.63 20.26 17.76
N GLN A 46 3.32 20.51 17.79
CA GLN A 46 2.32 19.48 18.07
C GLN A 46 2.23 18.45 16.95
N LEU A 47 2.24 18.90 15.70
CA LEU A 47 2.22 18.03 14.52
C LEU A 47 3.48 17.16 14.44
N GLU A 48 4.63 17.70 14.81
CA GLU A 48 5.88 16.93 14.88
C GLU A 48 5.79 15.84 15.96
N ALA A 49 5.32 16.18 17.16
CA ALA A 49 5.13 15.22 18.24
C ALA A 49 4.12 14.11 17.88
N GLU A 50 3.01 14.46 17.21
CA GLU A 50 2.02 13.50 16.73
C GLU A 50 2.61 12.57 15.66
N ASN A 51 3.35 13.12 14.69
CA ASN A 51 4.01 12.32 13.66
C ASN A 51 5.04 11.36 14.26
N GLN A 52 5.83 11.79 15.24
CA GLN A 52 6.76 10.92 15.96
C GLN A 52 6.02 9.81 16.72
N ALA A 53 4.92 10.12 17.39
CA ALA A 53 4.09 9.13 18.07
C ALA A 53 3.49 8.10 17.09
N ARG A 54 2.99 8.55 15.94
CA ARG A 54 2.46 7.70 14.86
C ARG A 54 3.54 6.77 14.31
N LEU A 55 4.74 7.29 14.04
CA LEU A 55 5.87 6.47 13.57
C LEU A 55 6.28 5.42 14.62
N ALA A 56 6.27 5.78 15.90
CA ALA A 56 6.56 4.84 16.99
C ALA A 56 5.49 3.75 17.13
N GLN A 57 4.21 4.08 16.94
CA GLN A 57 3.12 3.09 16.89
C GLN A 57 3.27 2.17 15.67
N GLU A 58 3.49 2.73 14.48
CA GLU A 58 3.68 1.94 13.27
C GLU A 58 4.89 0.99 13.38
N ALA A 59 5.98 1.44 14.02
CA ALA A 59 7.12 0.58 14.31
C ALA A 59 6.76 -0.56 15.28
N LYS A 60 6.00 -0.28 16.34
CA LYS A 60 5.51 -1.30 17.29
C LYS A 60 4.58 -2.29 16.61
N ASP A 61 3.65 -1.83 15.79
CA ASP A 61 2.70 -2.67 15.05
C ASP A 61 3.44 -3.56 14.05
N LYS A 62 4.44 -3.04 13.35
CA LYS A 62 5.31 -3.83 12.46
C LYS A 62 6.09 -4.89 13.23
N VAL A 63 6.66 -4.54 14.39
CA VAL A 63 7.38 -5.49 15.25
C VAL A 63 6.43 -6.56 15.78
N GLN A 64 5.24 -6.20 16.24
CA GLN A 64 4.24 -7.15 16.72
C GLN A 64 3.72 -8.07 15.61
N LYS A 65 3.51 -7.51 14.40
CA LYS A 65 3.14 -8.30 13.21
C LYS A 65 4.25 -9.25 12.80
N GLU A 66 5.50 -8.83 12.87
CA GLU A 66 6.64 -9.69 12.58
C GLU A 66 6.84 -10.76 13.66
N GLN A 67 6.67 -10.41 14.93
CA GLN A 67 6.76 -11.35 16.05
C GLN A 67 5.63 -12.38 16.01
N SER A 68 4.40 -11.98 15.70
CA SER A 68 3.28 -12.92 15.48
C SER A 68 3.51 -13.80 14.25
N ARG A 69 4.15 -13.29 13.19
CA ARG A 69 4.58 -14.11 12.04
C ARG A 69 5.63 -15.15 12.43
N ILE A 70 6.61 -14.76 13.25
CA ILE A 70 7.65 -15.66 13.76
C ILE A 70 7.04 -16.70 14.72
N GLU A 71 6.15 -16.30 15.61
CA GLU A 71 5.47 -17.21 16.54
C GLU A 71 4.56 -18.20 15.83
N TYR A 72 3.78 -17.74 14.85
CA TYR A 72 2.99 -18.60 13.97
C TYR A 72 3.88 -19.62 13.25
N ASN A 73 4.98 -19.14 12.65
CA ASN A 73 5.94 -20.01 11.96
C ASN A 73 6.63 -21.01 12.93
N ALA A 74 6.88 -20.62 14.18
CA ALA A 74 7.41 -21.48 15.23
C ALA A 74 6.39 -22.54 15.67
N GLN A 75 5.11 -22.17 15.83
CA GLN A 75 4.03 -23.12 16.12
C GLN A 75 3.81 -24.12 14.97
N THR A 76 3.86 -23.69 13.71
CA THR A 76 3.82 -24.62 12.57
C THR A 76 5.02 -25.58 12.51
N ASN A 77 6.18 -25.18 13.04
CA ASN A 77 7.35 -26.06 13.19
C ASN A 77 7.26 -27.03 14.40
N VAL A 78 6.31 -26.81 15.32
CA VAL A 78 6.03 -27.71 16.45
C VAL A 78 4.91 -28.70 16.09
N VAL A 79 3.92 -28.30 15.27
CA VAL A 79 2.89 -29.22 14.72
C VAL A 79 3.49 -30.28 13.78
N THR A 80 4.68 -30.05 13.22
CA THR A 80 5.43 -31.05 12.43
C THR A 80 6.16 -32.10 13.28
N LYS A 81 6.05 -32.06 14.61
CA LYS A 81 6.60 -33.07 15.52
C LYS A 81 5.56 -33.58 16.51
N GLU A 82 4.40 -34.04 16.06
CA GLU A 82 3.57 -35.05 16.73
C GLU A 82 2.26 -35.21 15.95
N GLY A 83 2.20 -36.20 15.05
CA GLY A 83 1.02 -36.41 14.23
C GLY A 83 1.23 -37.44 13.12
N MET A 84 1.70 -38.63 13.48
CA MET A 84 1.75 -39.77 12.56
C MET A 84 0.32 -40.23 12.23
N SER A 85 -0.16 -39.96 11.00
CA SER A 85 -1.26 -40.70 10.37
C SER A 85 -1.29 -40.49 8.83
N PRO A 86 -1.81 -41.47 8.08
CA PRO A 86 -1.05 -42.30 7.16
C PRO A 86 -0.57 -41.57 5.90
N GLN A 87 0.72 -41.76 5.62
CA GLN A 87 1.44 -41.25 4.47
C GLN A 87 0.75 -41.57 3.14
N LYS A 88 0.30 -40.53 2.43
CA LYS A 88 0.25 -40.56 0.97
C LYS A 88 1.70 -40.37 0.51
N GLN A 89 2.35 -41.43 0.05
CA GLN A 89 3.76 -41.41 -0.35
C GLN A 89 4.03 -40.22 -1.27
N ASN A 90 4.86 -39.28 -0.82
CA ASN A 90 5.17 -38.07 -1.57
C ASN A 90 6.13 -38.45 -2.71
N LYS A 91 5.65 -38.32 -3.95
CA LYS A 91 6.33 -38.80 -5.17
C LYS A 91 7.63 -38.04 -5.48
N TYR A 92 7.83 -36.86 -4.89
CA TYR A 92 8.91 -35.92 -5.23
C TYR A 92 9.69 -35.49 -3.97
N SER A 93 11.00 -35.23 -4.12
CA SER A 93 11.82 -34.60 -3.07
C SER A 93 11.39 -33.16 -2.80
N ASN A 94 11.93 -32.54 -1.73
CA ASN A 94 11.66 -31.13 -1.44
C ASN A 94 12.13 -30.22 -2.57
N GLU A 95 13.32 -30.45 -3.09
CA GLU A 95 13.94 -29.66 -4.16
C GLU A 95 13.19 -29.85 -5.48
N GLU A 96 12.80 -31.08 -5.79
CA GLU A 96 11.98 -31.40 -6.96
C GLU A 96 10.61 -30.74 -6.88
N TRP A 97 9.98 -30.75 -5.70
CA TRP A 97 8.69 -30.10 -5.48
C TRP A 97 8.77 -28.58 -5.66
N LEU A 98 9.80 -27.94 -5.12
CA LEU A 98 10.01 -26.50 -5.30
C LEU A 98 10.24 -26.15 -6.79
N SER A 99 10.92 -27.01 -7.53
CA SER A 99 11.10 -26.86 -8.98
C SER A 99 9.77 -27.00 -9.75
N ILE A 100 8.92 -27.94 -9.35
CA ILE A 100 7.56 -28.08 -9.89
C ILE A 100 6.76 -26.81 -9.61
N CYS A 101 6.76 -26.32 -8.37
CA CYS A 101 6.03 -25.10 -8.01
C CYS A 101 6.52 -23.86 -8.76
N LYS A 102 7.82 -23.74 -9.00
CA LYS A 102 8.39 -22.68 -9.86
C LYS A 102 7.91 -22.79 -11.31
N SER A 103 7.77 -24.01 -11.83
CA SER A 103 7.26 -24.24 -13.18
C SER A 103 5.76 -23.91 -13.29
N VAL A 104 4.98 -24.26 -12.26
CA VAL A 104 3.56 -23.90 -12.13
C VAL A 104 3.39 -22.39 -12.07
N SER A 105 4.19 -21.68 -11.27
CA SER A 105 4.10 -20.21 -11.14
C SER A 105 4.42 -19.51 -12.46
N GLY A 106 5.45 -19.96 -13.19
CA GLY A 106 5.78 -19.43 -14.52
C GLY A 106 4.67 -19.68 -15.55
N THR A 107 3.99 -20.82 -15.46
CA THR A 107 2.82 -21.14 -16.30
C THR A 107 1.64 -20.22 -15.96
N ALA A 108 1.36 -20.01 -14.67
CA ALA A 108 0.33 -19.10 -14.19
C ALA A 108 0.58 -17.66 -14.67
N LYS A 109 1.83 -17.18 -14.61
CA LYS A 109 2.23 -15.87 -15.17
C LYS A 109 1.86 -15.76 -16.64
N SER A 110 2.16 -16.80 -17.43
CA SER A 110 1.90 -16.84 -18.88
C SER A 110 0.40 -16.86 -19.19
N ILE A 111 -0.39 -17.59 -18.40
CA ILE A 111 -1.85 -17.60 -18.45
C ILE A 111 -2.38 -16.18 -18.17
N MET A 112 -1.94 -15.54 -17.10
CA MET A 112 -2.38 -14.19 -16.76
C MET A 112 -1.99 -13.19 -17.84
N SER A 113 -0.77 -13.24 -18.38
CA SER A 113 -0.34 -12.38 -19.48
C SER A 113 -1.23 -12.53 -20.71
N SER A 114 -1.57 -13.77 -21.07
CA SER A 114 -2.46 -14.06 -22.20
C SER A 114 -3.88 -13.55 -21.95
N ARG A 115 -4.38 -13.69 -20.72
CA ARG A 115 -5.66 -13.13 -20.28
C ARG A 115 -5.68 -11.60 -20.36
N GLN A 116 -4.63 -10.92 -19.89
CA GLN A 116 -4.51 -9.46 -19.97
C GLN A 116 -4.52 -8.98 -21.43
N LYS A 117 -3.93 -9.76 -22.36
CA LYS A 117 -3.97 -9.52 -23.81
C LYS A 117 -5.32 -9.87 -24.48
N GLY A 118 -6.25 -10.45 -23.74
CA GLY A 118 -7.61 -10.71 -24.22
C GLY A 118 -7.82 -12.07 -24.89
N ALA A 119 -6.94 -13.04 -24.68
CA ALA A 119 -7.19 -14.42 -25.09
C ALA A 119 -8.52 -14.94 -24.51
N SER A 120 -9.24 -15.77 -25.27
CA SER A 120 -10.47 -16.39 -24.79
C SER A 120 -10.17 -17.60 -23.89
N MET A 121 -11.06 -17.91 -22.94
CA MET A 121 -10.84 -19.01 -21.99
C MET A 121 -10.82 -20.35 -22.73
N SER A 122 -11.67 -20.51 -23.74
CA SER A 122 -11.70 -21.69 -24.61
C SER A 122 -10.36 -21.91 -25.31
N ASP A 123 -9.75 -20.85 -25.84
CA ASP A 123 -8.46 -20.97 -26.53
C ASP A 123 -7.36 -21.33 -25.55
N MET A 124 -7.34 -20.70 -24.36
CA MET A 124 -6.36 -21.04 -23.32
C MET A 124 -6.50 -22.48 -22.84
N MET A 125 -7.73 -22.95 -22.63
CA MET A 125 -8.00 -24.32 -22.21
C MET A 125 -7.58 -25.32 -23.29
N SER A 126 -7.90 -25.04 -24.56
CA SER A 126 -7.48 -25.85 -25.70
C SER A 126 -5.96 -25.93 -25.81
N ASN A 127 -5.27 -24.80 -25.68
CA ASN A 127 -3.82 -24.72 -25.75
C ASN A 127 -3.17 -25.59 -24.66
N ILE A 128 -3.65 -25.51 -23.40
CA ILE A 128 -3.13 -26.33 -22.31
C ILE A 128 -3.41 -27.82 -22.51
N MET A 129 -4.60 -28.17 -23.03
CA MET A 129 -4.92 -29.56 -23.33
C MET A 129 -4.04 -30.13 -24.45
N SER A 130 -3.61 -29.29 -25.40
CA SER A 130 -2.75 -29.67 -26.52
C SER A 130 -1.27 -29.86 -26.16
N VAL A 131 -0.81 -29.32 -25.02
CA VAL A 131 0.59 -29.50 -24.59
C VAL A 131 0.84 -30.96 -24.21
N ASP A 132 1.94 -31.53 -24.69
CA ASP A 132 2.41 -32.85 -24.29
C ASP A 132 3.12 -32.78 -22.93
N ILE A 133 2.31 -32.72 -21.88
CA ILE A 133 2.74 -32.78 -20.47
C ILE A 133 1.95 -33.86 -19.73
N ALA A 134 2.53 -34.31 -18.62
CA ALA A 134 1.92 -35.29 -17.73
C ALA A 134 0.45 -34.91 -17.38
N PRO A 135 -0.51 -35.85 -17.46
CA PRO A 135 -1.92 -35.59 -17.16
C PRO A 135 -2.15 -34.93 -15.79
N GLU A 136 -1.35 -35.31 -14.80
CA GLU A 136 -1.42 -34.75 -13.44
C GLU A 136 -1.10 -33.25 -13.42
N LEU A 137 -0.17 -32.81 -14.28
CA LEU A 137 0.17 -31.39 -14.40
C LEU A 137 -0.93 -30.61 -15.13
N LYS A 138 -1.63 -31.25 -16.09
CA LYS A 138 -2.81 -30.64 -16.74
C LYS A 138 -3.91 -30.37 -15.72
N GLU A 139 -4.17 -31.29 -14.80
CA GLU A 139 -5.16 -31.10 -13.73
C GLU A 139 -4.77 -29.99 -12.74
N ILE A 140 -3.47 -29.75 -12.53
CA ILE A 140 -2.98 -28.63 -11.70
C ILE A 140 -3.15 -27.28 -12.44
N ILE A 141 -2.93 -27.25 -13.75
CA ILE A 141 -2.96 -26.01 -14.53
C ILE A 141 -4.40 -25.53 -14.81
N LYS A 142 -5.36 -26.43 -15.04
CA LYS A 142 -6.76 -26.09 -15.36
C LYS A 142 -7.39 -25.09 -14.38
N PRO A 143 -7.31 -25.27 -13.05
CA PRO A 143 -7.82 -24.28 -12.08
C PRO A 143 -7.21 -22.89 -12.24
N PHE A 144 -5.93 -22.78 -12.62
CA PHE A 144 -5.30 -21.48 -12.86
C PHE A 144 -5.83 -20.79 -14.12
N VAL A 145 -6.23 -21.55 -15.14
CA VAL A 145 -6.94 -20.95 -16.28
C VAL A 145 -8.23 -20.32 -15.81
N VAL A 146 -9.06 -21.05 -15.08
CA VAL A 146 -10.35 -20.55 -14.59
C VAL A 146 -10.14 -19.32 -13.69
N ALA A 147 -9.25 -19.42 -12.71
CA ALA A 147 -8.93 -18.34 -11.78
C ALA A 147 -8.43 -17.07 -12.49
N ALA A 148 -7.68 -17.19 -13.59
CA ALA A 148 -7.23 -16.01 -14.33
C ALA A 148 -8.38 -15.19 -14.93
N TYR A 149 -9.52 -15.82 -15.25
CA TYR A 149 -10.69 -15.09 -15.80
C TYR A 149 -11.57 -14.47 -14.73
N GLU A 150 -11.39 -14.86 -13.46
CA GLU A 150 -11.98 -14.18 -12.30
C GLU A 150 -11.29 -12.84 -12.04
N GLU A 151 -10.03 -12.70 -12.48
CA GLU A 151 -9.28 -11.46 -12.36
C GLU A 151 -9.62 -10.48 -13.52
N PRO A 152 -9.67 -9.17 -13.23
CA PRO A 152 -9.94 -8.15 -14.24
C PRO A 152 -8.80 -7.99 -15.24
N ARG A 153 -9.14 -7.54 -16.45
CA ARG A 153 -8.16 -7.06 -17.42
C ARG A 153 -7.88 -5.58 -17.19
N TYR A 154 -6.62 -5.19 -17.23
CA TYR A 154 -6.18 -3.82 -17.06
C TYR A 154 -5.78 -3.20 -18.40
N SER A 155 -5.98 -1.89 -18.54
CA SER A 155 -5.65 -1.15 -19.77
C SER A 155 -4.21 -0.63 -19.81
N THR A 156 -3.50 -0.63 -18.69
CA THR A 156 -2.12 -0.10 -18.59
C THR A 156 -1.12 -1.22 -18.32
N SER A 157 0.10 -1.06 -18.84
CA SER A 157 1.19 -2.03 -18.67
C SER A 157 1.52 -2.31 -17.21
N ASP A 158 1.49 -1.29 -16.36
CA ASP A 158 1.93 -1.40 -14.98
C ASP A 158 0.96 -2.26 -14.15
N TYR A 159 -0.35 -2.08 -14.36
CA TYR A 159 -1.36 -2.91 -13.70
C TYR A 159 -1.43 -4.32 -14.28
N GLN A 160 -1.20 -4.48 -15.59
CA GLN A 160 -1.08 -5.81 -16.20
C GLN A 160 0.10 -6.59 -15.60
N LEU A 161 1.29 -5.95 -15.51
CA LEU A 161 2.47 -6.55 -14.92
C LEU A 161 2.25 -6.90 -13.44
N LYS A 162 1.60 -6.01 -12.69
CA LYS A 162 1.23 -6.29 -11.30
C LYS A 162 0.32 -7.52 -11.20
N ALA A 163 -0.72 -7.60 -12.04
CA ALA A 163 -1.63 -8.75 -12.06
C ALA A 163 -0.90 -10.05 -12.42
N GLU A 164 0.04 -10.02 -13.37
CA GLU A 164 0.87 -11.17 -13.72
C GLU A 164 1.71 -11.65 -12.53
N ILE A 165 2.38 -10.73 -11.82
CA ILE A 165 3.24 -11.04 -10.66
C ILE A 165 2.41 -11.55 -9.47
N ASP A 166 1.29 -10.90 -9.15
CA ASP A 166 0.43 -11.29 -8.04
C ASP A 166 -0.19 -12.68 -8.30
N PHE A 167 -0.58 -12.95 -9.54
CA PHE A 167 -1.11 -14.25 -9.95
C PHE A 167 -0.04 -15.35 -9.94
N GLU A 168 1.18 -15.05 -10.40
CA GLU A 168 2.35 -15.95 -10.31
C GLU A 168 2.64 -16.34 -8.85
N ASN A 169 2.68 -15.35 -7.95
CA ASN A 169 2.95 -15.58 -6.52
C ASN A 169 1.85 -16.38 -5.85
N LYS A 170 0.57 -16.09 -6.17
CA LYS A 170 -0.58 -16.86 -5.70
C LYS A 170 -0.49 -18.32 -6.13
N ALA A 171 -0.14 -18.59 -7.38
CA ALA A 171 0.03 -19.95 -7.89
C ALA A 171 1.19 -20.70 -7.21
N TYR A 172 2.33 -20.02 -7.00
CA TYR A 172 3.44 -20.59 -6.25
C TYR A 172 3.03 -20.97 -4.82
N LEU A 173 2.36 -20.05 -4.11
CA LEU A 173 1.87 -20.25 -2.75
C LEU A 173 0.87 -21.40 -2.65
N THR A 174 -0.05 -21.51 -3.61
CA THR A 174 -1.00 -22.63 -3.67
C THR A 174 -0.28 -23.94 -3.91
N CYS A 175 0.72 -23.98 -4.80
CA CYS A 175 1.49 -25.19 -5.06
C CYS A 175 2.25 -25.67 -3.82
N ILE A 176 2.98 -24.78 -3.13
CA ILE A 176 3.74 -25.20 -1.93
C ILE A 176 2.82 -25.75 -0.84
N LYS A 177 1.62 -25.18 -0.69
CA LYS A 177 0.60 -25.60 0.29
C LYS A 177 -0.10 -26.92 -0.07
N ALA A 178 -0.19 -27.27 -1.35
CA ALA A 178 -0.84 -28.51 -1.78
C ALA A 178 -0.10 -29.79 -1.35
N ARG A 179 1.12 -29.66 -0.82
CA ARG A 179 1.91 -30.75 -0.26
C ARG A 179 1.64 -31.00 1.23
N GLU A 180 1.08 -29.99 1.92
CA GLU A 180 0.71 -30.05 3.35
C GLU A 180 -0.63 -30.74 3.54
#